data_AF-A0A3D2WYE7-F1
#
_entry.id   AF-A0A3D2WYE7-F1
#
_cell.length_a   1.000
_cell.length_b   1.000
_cell.length_c   1.000
_cell.angle_alpha   90.00
_cell.angle_beta   90.00
_cell.angle_gamma   90.00
#
_symmetry.space_group_name_H-M   'P 1'
#
loop_
_entity.id
_entity.type
_entity.pdbx_description
1 polymer ?
#
loop_
_entity_poly.entity_id
_entity_poly.type
_entity_poly.pdbx_seq_one_letter_code
_entity_poly.pdbx_strand_id
1 'polypeptide(L)'
;MMLTLLLPVFCIGAESSKLIEDAVTAYFADIFHLSKSEIRLKYIHLPKEALPEGENYRYLVESKQTLPRLGYQTIWLKVYDNQSLIKQVPVTVDLSIWIDVVVAAKKMKRGEKIEQNKISIKRITISRDYRNLIREPDSAVGLITKQVVKEGEPLKQSILREPPDVFKGDKVNVKLVSGDLVVTDKGEVKEDGLIGEKVKVYCETTRKLVYGTVQSPELVIIQIK
;
A
#
# COMPACT_ATOMS: atom_id res chain seq x y z
N MET A 1 24.97 0.22 -64.63
CA MET A 1 23.50 0.11 -64.58
C MET A 1 23.13 -1.15 -63.82
N MET A 2 22.96 -1.06 -62.50
CA MET A 2 22.12 -1.97 -61.70
C MET A 2 22.01 -1.37 -60.30
N LEU A 3 20.97 -0.57 -60.12
CA LEU A 3 20.57 -0.03 -58.83
C LEU A 3 19.65 -1.08 -58.19
N THR A 4 20.21 -1.99 -57.39
CA THR A 4 19.42 -2.87 -56.52
C THR A 4 19.02 -2.05 -55.29
N LEU A 5 17.84 -1.44 -55.37
CA LEU A 5 17.15 -0.81 -54.24
C LEU A 5 16.66 -1.94 -53.32
N LEU A 6 17.30 -2.07 -52.15
CA LEU A 6 16.77 -2.86 -51.05
C LEU A 6 15.68 -2.03 -50.35
N LEU A 7 14.54 -2.68 -50.10
CA LEU A 7 13.27 -2.17 -49.53
C LEU A 7 13.41 -1.28 -48.27
N PRO A 8 12.29 -0.64 -47.87
CA PRO A 8 11.67 -1.21 -46.68
C PRO A 8 10.21 -1.63 -46.94
N VAL A 9 9.94 -2.83 -46.42
CA VAL A 9 8.62 -3.41 -46.29
C VAL A 9 7.87 -2.56 -45.26
N PHE A 10 6.83 -1.85 -45.70
CA PHE A 10 5.95 -1.13 -44.80
C PHE A 10 5.07 -2.13 -44.03
N CYS A 11 5.50 -2.55 -42.84
CA CYS A 11 4.68 -3.27 -41.88
C CYS A 11 4.13 -2.32 -40.80
N ILE A 12 3.39 -1.31 -41.26
CA ILE A 12 2.94 -0.12 -40.49
C ILE A 12 2.07 -0.46 -39.27
N GLY A 13 1.36 -1.59 -39.26
CA GLY A 13 0.49 -1.97 -38.13
C GLY A 13 1.18 -2.73 -37.00
N ALA A 14 2.15 -3.58 -37.34
CA ALA A 14 2.81 -4.47 -36.37
C ALA A 14 3.94 -3.75 -35.61
N GLU A 15 4.70 -2.89 -36.30
CA GLU A 15 5.79 -2.12 -35.69
C GLU A 15 5.27 -1.02 -34.77
N SER A 16 4.30 -0.21 -35.23
CA SER A 16 3.68 0.83 -34.39
C SER A 16 3.05 0.25 -33.12
N SER A 17 2.35 -0.88 -33.18
CA SER A 17 1.76 -1.52 -32.00
C SER A 17 2.85 -1.92 -30.98
N LYS A 18 3.94 -2.51 -31.46
CA LYS A 18 5.07 -2.93 -30.61
C LYS A 18 5.79 -1.75 -29.97
N LEU A 19 5.96 -0.64 -30.71
CA LEU A 19 6.53 0.60 -30.18
C LEU A 19 5.68 1.17 -29.02
N ILE A 20 4.36 1.17 -29.18
CA ILE A 20 3.43 1.59 -28.12
C ILE A 20 3.58 0.65 -26.92
N GLU A 21 3.60 -0.67 -27.16
CA GLU A 21 3.74 -1.66 -26.09
C GLU A 21 5.04 -1.47 -25.29
N ASP A 22 6.16 -1.29 -25.98
CA ASP A 22 7.48 -1.07 -25.37
C ASP A 22 7.56 0.24 -24.59
N ALA A 23 7.01 1.34 -25.14
CA ALA A 23 6.97 2.64 -24.47
C ALA A 23 6.11 2.61 -23.20
N VAL A 24 4.92 2.00 -23.28
CA VAL A 24 4.00 1.86 -22.14
C VAL A 24 4.58 0.95 -21.07
N THR A 25 5.22 -0.16 -21.46
CA THR A 25 5.89 -1.07 -20.53
C THR A 25 7.06 -0.38 -19.83
N ALA A 26 7.89 0.36 -20.57
CA ALA A 26 9.00 1.12 -20.00
C ALA A 26 8.53 2.19 -19.01
N TYR A 27 7.45 2.90 -19.34
CA TYR A 27 6.85 3.91 -18.47
C TYR A 27 6.42 3.34 -17.12
N PHE A 28 5.68 2.22 -17.10
CA PHE A 28 5.27 1.61 -15.84
C PHE A 28 6.44 0.95 -15.09
N ALA A 29 7.39 0.35 -15.80
CA ALA A 29 8.61 -0.20 -15.19
C ALA A 29 9.36 0.88 -14.40
N ASP A 30 9.57 2.06 -15.00
CA ASP A 30 10.25 3.19 -14.36
C ASP A 30 9.48 3.69 -13.13
N ILE A 31 8.18 3.97 -13.27
CA ILE A 31 7.35 4.52 -12.19
C ILE A 31 7.22 3.58 -10.99
N PHE A 32 7.13 2.27 -11.23
CA PHE A 32 7.04 1.30 -10.15
C PHE A 32 8.42 0.87 -9.63
N HIS A 33 9.51 1.34 -10.25
CA HIS A 33 10.89 0.91 -9.99
C HIS A 33 11.06 -0.61 -10.11
N LEU A 34 10.47 -1.17 -11.17
CA LEU A 34 10.44 -2.58 -11.48
C LEU A 34 11.10 -2.85 -12.83
N SER A 35 11.52 -4.09 -13.06
CA SER A 35 11.94 -4.51 -14.39
C SER A 35 10.73 -4.63 -15.32
N LYS A 36 10.95 -4.47 -16.63
CA LYS A 36 9.89 -4.65 -17.65
C LYS A 36 9.20 -6.01 -17.55
N SER A 37 9.91 -7.06 -17.14
CA SER A 37 9.37 -8.43 -17.01
C SER A 37 8.32 -8.59 -15.90
N GLU A 38 8.32 -7.66 -14.94
CA GLU A 38 7.40 -7.66 -13.80
C GLU A 38 6.10 -6.92 -14.13
N ILE A 39 6.10 -6.12 -15.20
CA ILE A 39 4.93 -5.39 -15.68
C ILE A 39 4.07 -6.33 -16.55
N ARG A 40 2.78 -6.41 -16.24
CA ARG A 40 1.79 -7.17 -17.00
C ARG A 40 0.71 -6.23 -17.47
N LEU A 41 0.64 -6.05 -18.79
CA LEU A 41 -0.34 -5.19 -19.43
C LEU A 41 -1.28 -6.04 -20.26
N LYS A 42 -2.58 -5.84 -20.03
CA LYS A 42 -3.61 -6.28 -20.97
C LYS A 42 -4.17 -5.03 -21.65
N TYR A 43 -3.95 -4.91 -22.95
CA TYR A 43 -4.48 -3.79 -23.72
C TYR A 43 -5.96 -3.97 -23.97
N ILE A 44 -6.77 -3.04 -23.47
CA ILE A 44 -8.22 -2.99 -23.72
C ILE A 44 -8.50 -2.12 -24.95
N HIS A 45 -7.78 -1.01 -25.08
CA HIS A 45 -7.77 -0.21 -26.29
C HIS A 45 -6.32 0.15 -26.65
N LEU A 46 -5.87 -0.40 -27.77
CA LEU A 46 -4.60 -0.06 -28.40
C LEU A 46 -4.90 0.72 -29.69
N PRO A 47 -4.39 1.95 -29.85
CA PRO A 47 -4.51 2.69 -31.10
C PRO A 47 -3.94 1.87 -32.27
N LYS A 48 -4.74 1.69 -33.32
CA LYS A 48 -4.32 0.99 -34.56
C LYS A 48 -3.73 1.93 -35.60
N GLU A 49 -3.68 3.21 -35.29
CA GLU A 49 -3.21 4.23 -36.20
C GLU A 49 -1.70 4.13 -36.35
N ALA A 50 -1.22 4.33 -37.58
CA ALA A 50 0.20 4.45 -37.85
C ALA A 50 0.82 5.57 -36.99
N LEU A 51 1.92 5.26 -36.33
CA LEU A 51 2.76 6.25 -35.67
C LEU A 51 3.95 6.60 -36.58
N PRO A 52 4.37 7.86 -36.61
CA PRO A 52 5.50 8.28 -37.43
C PRO A 52 6.81 7.74 -36.84
N GLU A 53 7.61 7.07 -37.66
CA GLU A 53 8.88 6.46 -37.26
C GLU A 53 10.08 7.25 -37.81
N GLY A 54 11.19 7.24 -37.06
CA GLY A 54 12.40 8.00 -37.39
C GLY A 54 13.06 8.60 -36.15
N GLU A 55 14.32 9.03 -36.30
CA GLU A 55 15.17 9.49 -35.19
C GLU A 55 14.65 10.78 -34.51
N ASN A 56 13.87 11.59 -35.24
CA ASN A 56 13.32 12.85 -34.73
C ASN A 56 12.04 12.67 -33.90
N TYR A 57 11.45 11.47 -33.91
CA TYR A 57 10.20 11.22 -33.21
C TYR A 57 10.43 10.71 -31.79
N ARG A 58 9.73 11.31 -30.83
CA ARG A 58 9.76 10.91 -29.42
C ARG A 58 8.38 10.52 -28.93
N TYR A 59 8.36 9.43 -28.17
CA TYR A 59 7.15 8.86 -27.60
C TYR A 59 7.18 9.05 -26.08
N LEU A 60 6.24 9.83 -25.57
CA LEU A 60 6.12 10.07 -24.13
C LEU A 60 4.77 9.56 -23.65
N VAL A 61 4.81 8.70 -22.63
CA VAL A 61 3.61 8.22 -21.96
C VAL A 61 3.35 9.13 -20.78
N GLU A 62 2.14 9.66 -20.70
CA GLU A 62 1.68 10.49 -19.60
C GLU A 62 0.43 9.92 -18.95
N SER A 63 0.44 9.92 -17.63
CA SER A 63 -0.75 9.72 -16.81
C SER A 63 -1.09 11.03 -16.12
N LYS A 64 -2.40 11.26 -15.89
CA LYS A 64 -2.88 12.36 -15.05
C LYS A 64 -2.49 12.21 -13.57
N GLN A 65 -1.99 11.03 -13.16
CA GLN A 65 -1.62 10.72 -11.78
C GLN A 65 -0.11 10.47 -11.68
N THR A 66 0.54 11.03 -10.64
CA THR A 66 1.98 10.84 -10.36
C THR A 66 2.36 9.37 -10.18
N LEU A 67 1.47 8.59 -9.56
CA LEU A 67 1.56 7.13 -9.56
C LEU A 67 0.27 6.59 -10.19
N PRO A 68 0.32 6.04 -11.40
CA PRO A 68 -0.83 5.41 -12.02
C PRO A 68 -1.36 4.27 -11.16
N ARG A 69 -2.67 4.09 -11.15
CA ARG A 69 -3.31 3.00 -10.39
C ARG A 69 -2.97 1.66 -11.03
N LEU A 70 -2.93 0.59 -10.25
CA LEU A 70 -3.04 -0.73 -10.87
C LEU A 70 -4.47 -0.94 -11.38
N GLY A 71 -4.65 -1.91 -12.27
CA GLY A 71 -5.92 -2.25 -12.89
C GLY A 71 -6.23 -1.40 -14.12
N TYR A 72 -7.52 -1.29 -14.42
CA TYR A 72 -8.02 -0.55 -15.58
C TYR A 72 -7.71 0.94 -15.52
N GLN A 73 -7.04 1.46 -16.55
CA GLN A 73 -6.79 2.88 -16.73
C GLN A 73 -6.56 3.27 -18.19
N THR A 74 -6.77 4.56 -18.47
CA THR A 74 -6.38 5.18 -19.75
C THR A 74 -5.25 6.16 -19.50
N ILE A 75 -4.16 5.96 -20.23
CA ILE A 75 -2.98 6.84 -20.29
C ILE A 75 -2.88 7.46 -21.67
N TRP A 76 -2.09 8.52 -21.80
CA TRP A 76 -1.90 9.22 -23.06
C TRP A 76 -0.52 8.95 -23.62
N LEU A 77 -0.47 8.48 -24.85
CA LEU A 77 0.76 8.46 -25.63
C LEU A 77 0.84 9.76 -26.43
N LYS A 78 1.86 10.56 -26.16
CA LYS A 78 2.19 11.76 -26.90
C LYS A 78 3.35 11.48 -27.86
N VAL A 79 3.18 11.90 -29.10
CA VAL A 79 4.20 11.81 -30.16
C VAL A 79 4.68 13.21 -30.48
N TYR A 80 5.97 13.41 -30.30
CA TYR A 80 6.66 14.65 -30.62
C TYR A 80 7.49 14.46 -31.87
N ASP A 81 7.46 15.44 -32.77
CA ASP A 81 8.47 15.63 -33.81
C ASP A 81 9.42 16.73 -33.32
N ASN A 82 10.66 16.35 -33.01
CA ASN A 82 11.60 17.19 -32.30
C ASN A 82 11.04 17.65 -30.94
N GLN A 83 10.48 18.87 -30.87
CA GLN A 83 9.88 19.46 -29.67
C GLN A 83 8.38 19.76 -29.84
N SER A 84 7.84 19.59 -31.04
CA SER A 84 6.45 19.89 -31.34
C SER A 84 5.59 18.65 -31.11
N LEU A 85 4.57 18.77 -30.26
CA LEU A 85 3.56 17.72 -30.09
C LEU A 85 2.75 17.62 -31.39
N ILE A 86 2.90 16.52 -32.13
CA ILE A 86 2.20 16.30 -33.39
C ILE A 86 1.01 15.36 -33.25
N LYS A 87 0.99 14.54 -32.20
CA LYS A 87 -0.10 13.57 -31.98
C LYS A 87 -0.26 13.22 -30.51
N GLN A 88 -1.49 12.98 -30.09
CA GLN A 88 -1.80 12.45 -28.77
C GLN A 88 -2.93 11.42 -28.90
N VAL A 89 -2.67 10.18 -28.46
CA VAL A 89 -3.63 9.07 -28.56
C VAL A 89 -3.84 8.41 -27.20
N PRO A 90 -5.08 8.02 -26.86
CA PRO A 90 -5.36 7.32 -25.62
C PRO A 90 -4.98 5.83 -25.74
N VAL A 91 -4.32 5.30 -24.71
CA VAL A 91 -4.03 3.86 -24.58
C VAL A 91 -4.72 3.37 -23.30
N THR A 92 -5.60 2.39 -23.43
CA THR A 92 -6.33 1.82 -22.29
C THR A 92 -5.77 0.44 -21.97
N VAL A 93 -5.32 0.27 -20.73
CA VAL A 93 -4.69 -0.94 -20.22
C VAL A 93 -5.35 -1.41 -18.93
N ASP A 94 -5.29 -2.71 -18.69
CA ASP A 94 -5.46 -3.32 -17.38
C ASP A 94 -4.06 -3.73 -16.88
N LEU A 95 -3.53 -2.93 -15.94
CA LEU A 95 -2.16 -3.05 -15.43
C LEU A 95 -2.12 -3.95 -14.20
N SER A 96 -1.28 -4.98 -14.25
CA SER A 96 -0.88 -5.76 -13.09
C SER A 96 0.64 -5.80 -12.97
N ILE A 97 1.14 -6.01 -11.77
CA ILE A 97 2.58 -6.11 -11.52
C ILE A 97 2.89 -7.33 -10.66
N TRP A 98 4.07 -7.92 -10.88
CA TRP A 98 4.66 -8.90 -9.98
C TRP A 98 5.51 -8.19 -8.95
N ILE A 99 5.25 -8.42 -7.67
CA ILE A 99 6.03 -7.85 -6.58
C ILE A 99 6.20 -8.85 -5.44
N ASP A 100 7.23 -8.64 -4.63
CA ASP A 100 7.39 -9.31 -3.35
C ASP A 100 6.61 -8.58 -2.26
N VAL A 101 5.83 -9.34 -1.51
CA VAL A 101 5.04 -8.82 -0.38
C VAL A 101 5.21 -9.71 0.83
N VAL A 102 5.01 -9.13 2.02
CA VAL A 102 4.93 -9.88 3.25
C VAL A 102 3.56 -10.55 3.34
N VAL A 103 3.56 -11.86 3.56
CA VAL A 103 2.36 -12.67 3.78
C VAL A 103 2.41 -13.34 5.14
N ALA A 104 1.24 -13.65 5.68
CA ALA A 104 1.14 -14.45 6.90
C ALA A 104 1.60 -15.90 6.62
N ALA A 105 2.67 -16.35 7.27
CA ALA A 105 3.14 -17.74 7.20
C ALA A 105 2.28 -18.70 8.03
N LYS A 106 1.49 -18.17 8.98
CA LYS A 106 0.52 -18.91 9.79
C LYS A 106 -0.69 -18.01 10.05
N LYS A 107 -1.83 -18.61 10.41
CA LYS A 107 -3.01 -17.86 10.87
C LYS A 107 -2.69 -17.02 12.10
N MET A 108 -3.07 -15.74 12.08
CA MET A 108 -2.97 -14.82 13.21
C MET A 108 -4.37 -14.38 13.67
N LYS A 109 -4.61 -14.37 14.97
CA LYS A 109 -5.86 -13.89 15.59
C LYS A 109 -5.87 -12.37 15.64
N ARG A 110 -7.05 -11.77 15.87
CA ARG A 110 -7.18 -10.33 16.16
C ARG A 110 -6.44 -9.98 17.46
N GLY A 111 -5.69 -8.88 17.45
CA GLY A 111 -4.90 -8.40 18.58
C GLY A 111 -3.58 -9.14 18.77
N GLU A 112 -3.26 -10.10 17.89
CA GLU A 112 -2.03 -10.87 17.98
C GLU A 112 -0.85 -10.05 17.47
N LYS A 113 0.26 -10.06 18.22
CA LYS A 113 1.52 -9.43 17.83
C LYS A 113 2.18 -10.23 16.70
N ILE A 114 2.66 -9.51 15.70
CA ILE A 114 3.38 -10.07 14.56
C ILE A 114 4.82 -10.32 14.98
N GLU A 115 5.22 -11.58 14.85
CA GLU A 115 6.57 -12.07 15.07
C GLU A 115 7.21 -12.46 13.73
N GLN A 116 8.55 -12.39 13.66
CA GLN A 116 9.31 -12.72 12.44
C GLN A 116 8.99 -14.12 11.89
N ASN A 117 8.75 -15.10 12.77
CA ASN A 117 8.46 -16.49 12.41
C ASN A 117 7.01 -16.73 11.89
N LYS A 118 6.13 -15.71 11.95
CA LYS A 118 4.73 -15.77 11.48
C LYS A 118 4.53 -15.08 10.14
N ILE A 119 5.59 -14.54 9.56
CA ILE A 119 5.55 -13.86 8.28
C ILE A 119 6.57 -14.48 7.33
N SER A 120 6.32 -14.32 6.05
CA SER A 120 7.25 -14.71 4.98
C SER A 120 7.09 -13.77 3.80
N ILE A 121 8.07 -13.73 2.92
CA ILE A 121 7.97 -12.98 1.67
C ILE A 121 7.44 -13.91 0.59
N LYS A 122 6.44 -13.45 -0.17
CA LYS A 122 5.91 -14.16 -1.32
C LYS A 122 5.80 -13.24 -2.52
N ARG A 123 6.25 -13.76 -3.65
CA ARG A 123 6.08 -13.14 -4.95
C ARG A 123 4.64 -13.33 -5.43
N ILE A 124 3.90 -12.24 -5.68
CA ILE A 124 2.51 -12.29 -6.13
C ILE A 124 2.27 -11.31 -7.28
N THR A 125 1.22 -11.58 -8.08
CA THR A 125 0.67 -10.58 -9.01
C THR A 125 -0.39 -9.77 -8.29
N ILE A 126 -0.35 -8.45 -8.45
CA ILE A 126 -1.38 -7.55 -7.95
C ILE A 126 -1.90 -6.64 -9.06
N SER A 127 -3.18 -6.32 -8.95
CA SER A 127 -3.89 -5.36 -9.81
C SER A 127 -4.54 -4.23 -9.01
N ARG A 128 -4.32 -4.18 -7.69
CA ARG A 128 -4.90 -3.19 -6.77
C ARG A 128 -4.08 -3.07 -5.48
N ASP A 129 -4.44 -2.11 -4.64
CA ASP A 129 -3.93 -1.95 -3.26
C ASP A 129 -2.40 -1.83 -3.09
N TYR A 130 -1.66 -1.48 -4.15
CA TYR A 130 -0.19 -1.44 -4.14
C TYR A 130 0.40 -0.74 -2.91
N ARG A 131 -0.10 0.47 -2.58
CA ARG A 131 0.40 1.28 -1.47
C ARG A 131 0.08 0.72 -0.09
N ASN A 132 -0.96 -0.11 0.02
CA ASN A 132 -1.40 -0.66 1.30
C ASN A 132 -0.65 -1.94 1.66
N LEU A 133 0.05 -2.57 0.71
CA LEU A 133 0.76 -3.82 0.95
C LEU A 133 2.07 -3.58 1.71
N ILE A 134 2.33 -4.43 2.69
CA ILE A 134 3.62 -4.47 3.36
C ILE A 134 4.61 -5.23 2.48
N ARG A 135 5.76 -4.61 2.20
CA ARG A 135 6.81 -5.17 1.33
C ARG A 135 8.06 -5.59 2.10
N GLU A 136 8.27 -5.01 3.28
CA GLU A 136 9.41 -5.28 4.14
C GLU A 136 8.95 -5.90 5.47
N PRO A 137 9.52 -7.04 5.91
CA PRO A 137 9.16 -7.67 7.18
C PRO A 137 9.20 -6.72 8.38
N ASP A 138 10.22 -5.87 8.46
CA ASP A 138 10.45 -4.94 9.57
C ASP A 138 9.33 -3.90 9.72
N SER A 139 8.58 -3.63 8.64
CA SER A 139 7.40 -2.75 8.68
C SER A 139 6.16 -3.40 9.34
N ALA A 140 6.17 -4.73 9.53
CA ALA A 140 5.06 -5.47 10.16
C ALA A 140 5.40 -6.01 11.54
N VAL A 141 6.65 -6.40 11.80
CA VAL A 141 7.06 -6.98 13.08
C VAL A 141 6.80 -6.01 14.22
N GLY A 142 6.25 -6.52 15.32
CA GLY A 142 5.92 -5.73 16.50
C GLY A 142 4.53 -5.08 16.49
N LEU A 143 3.94 -4.89 15.31
CA LEU A 143 2.54 -4.47 15.18
C LEU A 143 1.59 -5.58 15.61
N ILE A 144 0.33 -5.20 15.87
CA ILE A 144 -0.76 -6.13 16.15
C ILE A 144 -1.81 -6.10 15.04
N THR A 145 -2.45 -7.23 14.81
CA THR A 145 -3.52 -7.35 13.82
C THR A 145 -4.83 -6.73 14.33
N LYS A 146 -5.57 -6.04 13.46
CA LYS A 146 -6.93 -5.52 13.75
C LYS A 146 -8.02 -6.58 13.56
N GLN A 147 -7.71 -7.66 12.86
CA GLN A 147 -8.62 -8.74 12.50
C GLN A 147 -7.87 -10.07 12.40
N VAL A 148 -8.59 -11.16 12.16
CA VAL A 148 -7.98 -12.45 11.85
C VAL A 148 -7.31 -12.37 10.48
N VAL A 149 -6.07 -12.83 10.38
CA VAL A 149 -5.31 -12.93 9.12
C VAL A 149 -5.10 -14.40 8.82
N LYS A 150 -5.47 -14.85 7.64
CA LYS A 150 -5.32 -16.26 7.24
C LYS A 150 -3.89 -16.52 6.76
N GLU A 151 -3.45 -17.76 6.88
CA GLU A 151 -2.21 -18.19 6.27
C GLU A 151 -2.21 -17.95 4.75
N GLY A 152 -1.09 -17.47 4.22
CA GLY A 152 -0.90 -17.08 2.83
C GLY A 152 -1.50 -15.71 2.46
N GLU A 153 -2.20 -15.04 3.37
CA GLU A 153 -2.81 -13.73 3.09
C GLU A 153 -1.75 -12.61 3.12
N PRO A 154 -1.71 -11.72 2.11
CA PRO A 154 -0.83 -10.55 2.12
C PRO A 154 -1.17 -9.59 3.25
N LEU A 155 -0.13 -9.14 3.97
CA LEU A 155 -0.29 -8.13 5.01
C LEU A 155 -0.48 -6.75 4.39
N LYS A 156 -1.42 -6.00 4.97
CA LYS A 156 -1.74 -4.64 4.56
C LYS A 156 -1.66 -3.69 5.75
N GLN A 157 -1.17 -2.47 5.56
CA GLN A 157 -1.12 -1.44 6.61
C GLN A 157 -2.49 -1.18 7.24
N SER A 158 -3.57 -1.26 6.44
CA SER A 158 -4.94 -1.03 6.91
C SER A 158 -5.38 -2.00 8.00
N ILE A 159 -4.85 -3.23 8.01
CA ILE A 159 -5.23 -4.30 8.94
C ILE A 159 -4.29 -4.42 10.14
N LEU A 160 -3.28 -3.56 10.22
CA LEU A 160 -2.30 -3.51 11.30
C LEU A 160 -2.46 -2.22 12.11
N ARG A 161 -2.07 -2.27 13.38
CA ARG A 161 -1.89 -1.10 14.24
C ARG A 161 -0.75 -1.35 15.21
N GLU A 162 -0.28 -0.27 15.82
CA GLU A 162 0.61 -0.35 16.97
C GLU A 162 -0.08 -1.07 18.14
N PRO A 163 0.67 -1.83 18.94
CA PRO A 163 0.16 -2.37 20.20
C PRO A 163 -0.23 -1.21 21.12
N PRO A 164 -1.38 -1.29 21.82
CA PRO A 164 -1.70 -0.32 22.86
C PRO A 164 -0.72 -0.44 24.04
N ASP A 165 -0.56 0.65 24.79
CA ASP A 165 0.23 0.65 26.03
C ASP A 165 -0.49 -0.06 27.18
N VAL A 166 -1.84 -0.06 27.13
CA VAL A 166 -2.70 -0.83 28.02
C VAL A 166 -3.73 -1.62 27.21
N PHE A 167 -3.85 -2.92 27.49
CA PHE A 167 -4.86 -3.78 26.88
C PHE A 167 -6.12 -3.84 27.74
N LYS A 168 -7.26 -4.09 27.09
CA LYS A 168 -8.46 -4.48 27.81
C LYS A 168 -8.19 -5.71 28.69
N GLY A 169 -8.50 -5.58 29.97
CA GLY A 169 -8.30 -6.60 31.00
C GLY A 169 -7.05 -6.38 31.84
N ASP A 170 -6.17 -5.46 31.45
CA ASP A 170 -4.96 -5.17 32.21
C ASP A 170 -5.30 -4.59 33.59
N LYS A 171 -4.54 -5.04 34.60
CA LYS A 171 -4.63 -4.52 35.96
C LYS A 171 -3.69 -3.33 36.09
N VAL A 172 -4.25 -2.20 36.52
CA VAL A 172 -3.54 -0.93 36.65
C VAL A 172 -3.77 -0.34 38.04
N ASN A 173 -2.86 0.54 38.45
CA ASN A 173 -3.11 1.46 39.55
C ASN A 173 -3.96 2.61 39.03
N VAL A 174 -4.98 2.99 39.78
CA VAL A 174 -5.85 4.11 39.48
C VAL A 174 -5.61 5.21 40.49
N LYS A 175 -5.13 6.36 40.02
CA LYS A 175 -4.91 7.54 40.86
C LYS A 175 -6.06 8.51 40.67
N LEU A 176 -6.92 8.62 41.67
CA LEU A 176 -8.01 9.58 41.75
C LEU A 176 -7.44 10.88 42.34
N VAL A 177 -7.57 11.98 41.61
CA VAL A 177 -7.06 13.30 42.02
C VAL A 177 -8.24 14.26 42.13
N SER A 178 -8.39 14.89 43.30
CA SER A 178 -9.38 15.93 43.58
C SER A 178 -8.74 17.04 44.41
N GLY A 179 -8.34 18.13 43.75
CA GLY A 179 -7.48 19.14 44.37
C GLY A 179 -6.17 18.52 44.89
N ASP A 180 -5.86 18.71 46.17
CA ASP A 180 -4.68 18.15 46.83
C ASP A 180 -4.88 16.70 47.31
N LEU A 181 -6.13 16.18 47.26
CA LEU A 181 -6.42 14.82 47.67
C LEU A 181 -6.07 13.83 46.55
N VAL A 182 -5.22 12.87 46.89
CA VAL A 182 -4.81 11.75 46.03
C VAL A 182 -5.23 10.44 46.68
N VAL A 183 -6.07 9.67 45.99
CA VAL A 183 -6.44 8.31 46.39
C VAL A 183 -5.94 7.34 45.34
N THR A 184 -5.33 6.23 45.79
CA THR A 184 -4.88 5.15 44.90
C THR A 184 -5.77 3.94 45.09
N ASP A 185 -6.25 3.37 43.98
CA ASP A 185 -7.04 2.15 43.94
C ASP A 185 -6.42 1.18 42.92
N LYS A 186 -6.82 -0.09 42.96
CA LYS A 186 -6.59 -1.04 41.87
C LYS A 186 -7.75 -0.97 40.89
N GLY A 187 -7.44 -1.15 39.61
CA GLY A 187 -8.46 -1.18 38.59
C GLY A 187 -8.13 -2.10 37.43
N GLU A 188 -9.15 -2.39 36.64
CA GLU A 188 -9.03 -3.18 35.42
C GLU A 188 -9.47 -2.35 34.23
N VAL A 189 -8.58 -2.21 33.26
CA VAL A 189 -8.82 -1.49 32.01
C VAL A 189 -9.90 -2.24 31.20
N LYS A 190 -10.87 -1.53 30.65
CA LYS A 190 -12.01 -2.11 29.93
C LYS A 190 -11.98 -1.88 28.42
N GLU A 191 -10.98 -1.15 27.94
CA GLU A 191 -10.71 -0.92 26.52
C GLU A 191 -9.21 -0.66 26.30
N ASP A 192 -8.71 -1.02 25.12
CA ASP A 192 -7.31 -0.74 24.75
C ASP A 192 -7.06 0.78 24.74
N GLY A 193 -5.86 1.22 25.10
CA GLY A 193 -5.48 2.62 24.98
C GLY A 193 -3.97 2.87 24.95
N LEU A 194 -3.61 4.03 24.42
CA LEU A 194 -2.24 4.55 24.42
C LEU A 194 -2.04 5.54 25.56
N ILE A 195 -0.78 5.77 25.94
CA ILE A 195 -0.41 6.82 26.89
C ILE A 195 -0.95 8.16 26.40
N GLY A 196 -1.61 8.89 27.32
CA GLY A 196 -2.29 10.15 27.05
C GLY A 196 -3.75 10.01 26.62
N GLU A 197 -4.21 8.82 26.24
CA GLU A 197 -5.61 8.59 25.88
C GLU A 197 -6.49 8.36 27.11
N LYS A 198 -7.79 8.68 26.97
CA LYS A 198 -8.80 8.35 27.97
C LYS A 198 -9.29 6.93 27.75
N VAL A 199 -9.24 6.12 28.80
CA VAL A 199 -9.74 4.75 28.83
C VAL A 199 -10.72 4.56 29.98
N LYS A 200 -11.66 3.64 29.78
CA LYS A 200 -12.59 3.16 30.81
C LYS A 200 -11.88 2.15 31.71
N VAL A 201 -11.95 2.38 33.00
CA VAL A 201 -11.37 1.52 34.04
C VAL A 201 -12.45 1.15 35.05
N TYR A 202 -12.46 -0.11 35.47
CA TYR A 202 -13.26 -0.59 36.59
C TYR A 202 -12.44 -0.52 37.86
N CYS A 203 -12.82 0.33 38.81
CA CYS A 203 -12.18 0.43 40.13
C CYS A 203 -12.64 -0.70 41.04
N GLU A 204 -11.70 -1.44 41.63
CA GLU A 204 -12.00 -2.62 42.43
C GLU A 204 -12.61 -2.26 43.79
N THR A 205 -12.11 -1.20 44.44
CA THR A 205 -12.61 -0.77 45.76
C THR A 205 -14.01 -0.18 45.66
N THR A 206 -14.22 0.75 44.71
CA THR A 206 -15.51 1.43 44.56
C THR A 206 -16.53 0.64 43.74
N ARG A 207 -16.09 -0.41 43.03
CA ARG A 207 -16.87 -1.19 42.07
C ARG A 207 -17.52 -0.35 40.96
N LYS A 208 -16.95 0.81 40.65
CA LYS A 208 -17.47 1.74 39.63
C LYS A 208 -16.64 1.70 38.36
N LEU A 209 -17.30 1.95 37.23
CA LEU A 209 -16.66 2.24 35.96
C LEU A 209 -16.43 3.75 35.84
N VAL A 210 -15.21 4.12 35.53
CA VAL A 210 -14.76 5.52 35.48
C VAL A 210 -13.83 5.71 34.27
N TYR A 211 -13.76 6.93 33.74
CA TYR A 211 -12.82 7.26 32.67
C TYR A 211 -11.60 7.95 33.26
N GLY A 212 -10.41 7.50 32.87
CA GLY A 212 -9.14 8.10 33.26
C GLY A 212 -8.17 8.16 32.09
N THR A 213 -7.12 8.96 32.23
CA THR A 213 -6.06 9.09 31.23
C THR A 213 -4.93 8.12 31.55
N VAL A 214 -4.49 7.34 30.56
CA VAL A 214 -3.33 6.44 30.68
C VAL A 214 -2.08 7.28 30.85
N GLN A 215 -1.37 7.11 31.96
CA GLN A 215 -0.10 7.81 32.22
C GLN A 215 1.10 6.90 31.90
N SER A 216 0.95 5.60 32.13
CA SER A 216 1.91 4.55 31.80
C SER A 216 1.16 3.20 31.70
N PRO A 217 1.82 2.11 31.26
CA PRO A 217 1.20 0.79 31.21
C PRO A 217 0.61 0.29 32.53
N GLU A 218 1.04 0.84 33.68
CA GLU A 218 0.61 0.42 35.01
C GLU A 218 -0.23 1.49 35.75
N LEU A 219 -0.46 2.66 35.16
CA LEU A 219 -1.07 3.81 35.85
C LEU A 219 -2.08 4.55 34.98
N VAL A 220 -3.30 4.70 35.53
CA VAL A 220 -4.34 5.56 34.98
C VAL A 220 -4.71 6.65 35.98
N ILE A 221 -4.76 7.90 35.52
CA ILE A 221 -5.10 9.07 36.35
C ILE A 221 -6.53 9.53 36.04
N ILE A 222 -7.31 9.74 37.10
CA ILE A 222 -8.69 10.23 37.02
C ILE A 222 -8.75 11.58 37.72
N GLN A 223 -9.15 12.60 36.98
CA GLN A 223 -9.38 13.94 37.51
C GLN A 223 -10.84 14.07 37.94
N ILE A 224 -11.07 14.20 39.24
CA ILE A 224 -12.39 14.46 39.82
C ILE A 224 -12.52 15.98 39.95
N LYS A 225 -13.50 16.54 39.22
CA LYS A 225 -13.90 17.94 39.38
C LYS A 225 -14.82 18.10 40.58
#